data_AF-A0A1E4I8S9-F1
#
_entry.id   AF-A0A1E4I8S9-F1
#
_cell.length_a   1.000
_cell.length_b   1.000
_cell.length_c   1.000
_cell.angle_alpha   90.00
_cell.angle_beta   90.00
_cell.angle_gamma   90.00
#
_symmetry.space_group_name_H-M   'P 1'
#
loop_
_entity.id
_entity.type
_entity.pdbx_description
1 polymer ?
#
loop_
_entity_poly.entity_id
_entity_poly.type
_entity_poly.pdbx_seq_one_letter_code
_entity_poly.pdbx_strand_id
1 'polypeptide(L)'
;MSAETWTSDECAQAWGVKTTTWLGYVSRGQAPRPLDIGGRRKLWDAEEVRTWPRPGAGRSRSGAGPQAEALLAEMAEVAARIDELRTRQQQLLCEGKQLGLEIRAMARASRISPQTAYGRLDGC
;
A
#
# COMPACT_ATOMS: atom_id res chain seq x y z
N MET A 1 2.38 -33.01 -23.34
CA MET A 1 2.67 -32.57 -21.96
C MET A 1 1.39 -32.70 -21.17
N SER A 2 1.38 -33.49 -20.10
CA SER A 2 0.17 -33.69 -19.29
C SER A 2 -0.15 -32.40 -18.55
N ALA A 3 -1.25 -31.72 -18.92
CA ALA A 3 -1.71 -30.54 -18.21
C ALA A 3 -2.17 -30.97 -16.80
N GLU A 4 -1.54 -30.40 -15.78
CA GLU A 4 -1.95 -30.61 -14.39
C GLU A 4 -3.37 -30.05 -14.21
N THR A 5 -4.30 -30.87 -13.74
CA THR A 5 -5.70 -30.46 -13.57
C THR A 5 -6.05 -30.37 -12.10
N TRP A 6 -6.70 -29.27 -11.72
CA TRP A 6 -7.12 -28.99 -10.34
C TRP A 6 -8.63 -29.05 -10.17
N THR A 7 -9.04 -29.47 -8.98
CA THR A 7 -10.39 -29.33 -8.46
C THR A 7 -10.67 -27.90 -8.01
N SER A 8 -11.92 -27.58 -7.71
CA SER A 8 -12.30 -26.26 -7.19
C SER A 8 -11.62 -25.90 -5.87
N ASP A 9 -11.34 -26.90 -5.03
CA ASP A 9 -10.68 -26.69 -3.73
C ASP A 9 -9.21 -26.34 -3.90
N GLU A 10 -8.50 -27.05 -4.79
CA GLU A 10 -7.10 -26.76 -5.13
C GLU A 10 -6.95 -25.38 -5.78
N CYS A 11 -7.87 -25.01 -6.68
CA CYS A 11 -7.89 -23.67 -7.27
C CYS A 11 -8.11 -22.57 -6.21
N ALA A 12 -9.05 -22.80 -5.29
CA ALA A 12 -9.34 -21.85 -4.22
C ALA A 12 -8.16 -21.71 -3.26
N GLN A 13 -7.49 -22.82 -2.93
CA GLN A 13 -6.28 -22.83 -2.12
C GLN A 13 -5.14 -22.07 -2.80
N ALA A 14 -4.91 -22.28 -4.10
CA ALA A 14 -3.90 -21.55 -4.86
C ALA A 14 -4.14 -20.04 -4.84
N TRP A 15 -5.40 -19.61 -4.88
CA TRP A 15 -5.78 -18.21 -4.74
C TRP A 15 -5.90 -17.74 -3.29
N GLY A 16 -5.73 -18.60 -2.28
CA GLY A 16 -5.92 -18.24 -0.88
C GLY A 16 -7.34 -17.72 -0.57
N VAL A 17 -8.36 -18.29 -1.22
CA VAL A 17 -9.78 -17.96 -1.01
C VAL A 17 -10.58 -19.20 -0.61
N LYS A 18 -11.82 -19.01 -0.15
CA LYS A 18 -12.74 -20.12 0.07
C LYS A 18 -13.23 -20.68 -1.27
N THR A 19 -13.51 -21.98 -1.34
CA THR A 19 -14.07 -22.63 -2.54
C THR A 19 -15.34 -21.96 -3.05
N THR A 20 -16.21 -21.49 -2.15
CA THR A 20 -17.43 -20.75 -2.52
C THR A 20 -17.11 -19.41 -3.20
N THR A 21 -16.05 -18.73 -2.76
CA THR A 21 -15.56 -17.49 -3.38
C THR A 21 -14.99 -17.78 -4.77
N TRP A 22 -14.20 -18.84 -4.91
CA TRP A 22 -13.69 -19.32 -6.20
C TRP A 22 -14.83 -19.58 -7.20
N LEU A 23 -15.82 -20.39 -6.81
CA LEU A 23 -16.97 -20.70 -7.66
C LEU A 23 -17.79 -19.45 -8.02
N GLY A 24 -17.87 -18.48 -7.11
CA GLY A 24 -18.44 -17.17 -7.40
C GLY A 24 -17.65 -16.36 -8.43
N TYR A 25 -16.30 -16.43 -8.41
CA TYR A 25 -15.49 -15.80 -9.46
C TYR A 25 -15.69 -16.49 -10.80
N VAL A 26 -15.72 -17.83 -10.83
CA VAL A 26 -15.97 -18.59 -12.06
C VAL A 26 -17.33 -18.22 -12.65
N SER A 27 -18.40 -18.14 -11.84
CA SER A 27 -19.73 -17.80 -12.35
C SER A 27 -19.83 -16.36 -12.89
N ARG A 28 -19.04 -15.44 -12.36
CA ARG A 28 -18.93 -14.05 -12.84
C ARG A 28 -17.95 -13.86 -13.99
N GLY A 29 -17.29 -14.92 -14.48
CA GLY A 29 -16.24 -14.81 -15.50
C GLY A 29 -14.97 -14.10 -15.02
N GLN A 30 -14.75 -14.08 -13.71
CA GLN A 30 -13.63 -13.45 -13.02
C GLN A 30 -12.49 -14.43 -12.68
N ALA A 31 -12.67 -15.71 -13.03
CA ALA A 31 -11.69 -16.79 -12.89
C ALA A 31 -11.79 -17.70 -14.15
N PRO A 32 -10.77 -18.54 -14.40
CA PRO A 32 -10.77 -19.50 -15.51
C PRO A 32 -12.03 -20.35 -15.57
N ARG A 33 -12.41 -20.73 -16.79
CA ARG A 33 -13.53 -21.65 -17.00
C ARG A 33 -13.08 -23.09 -16.71
N PRO A 34 -13.97 -23.95 -16.19
CA PRO A 34 -13.64 -25.35 -16.03
C PRO A 34 -13.46 -26.03 -17.39
N LEU A 35 -12.56 -27.01 -17.44
CA LEU A 35 -12.35 -27.89 -18.58
C LEU A 35 -13.59 -28.75 -18.84
N ASP A 36 -13.96 -28.89 -20.12
CA ASP A 36 -15.08 -29.71 -20.56
C ASP A 36 -14.63 -31.15 -20.85
N ILE A 37 -14.54 -31.95 -19.78
CA ILE A 37 -14.02 -33.32 -19.81
C ILE A 37 -15.12 -34.38 -19.57
N GLY A 38 -16.40 -34.01 -19.64
CA GLY A 38 -17.53 -34.94 -19.54
C GLY A 38 -17.73 -35.63 -18.17
N GLY A 39 -16.94 -35.28 -17.16
CA GLY A 39 -17.03 -35.84 -15.81
C GLY A 39 -18.03 -35.12 -14.91
N ARG A 40 -18.50 -35.81 -13.85
CA ARG A 40 -19.39 -35.22 -12.82
C ARG A 40 -18.72 -34.09 -12.01
N ARG A 41 -17.38 -34.07 -11.95
CA ARG A 41 -16.59 -33.06 -11.25
C ARG A 41 -15.96 -32.10 -12.25
N LYS A 42 -16.13 -30.80 -12.01
CA LYS A 42 -15.44 -29.73 -12.76
C LYS A 42 -13.96 -29.73 -12.39
N LEU A 43 -13.10 -29.69 -13.41
CA LEU A 43 -11.66 -29.52 -13.26
C LEU A 43 -11.21 -28.26 -14.00
N TRP A 44 -10.05 -27.72 -13.63
CA TRP A 44 -9.43 -26.56 -14.24
C TRP A 44 -7.99 -26.87 -14.62
N ASP A 45 -7.48 -26.18 -15.64
CA ASP A 45 -6.05 -26.18 -15.94
C ASP A 45 -5.30 -25.42 -14.83
N ALA A 46 -4.34 -26.09 -14.18
CA ALA A 46 -3.61 -25.50 -13.06
C ALA A 46 -2.78 -24.26 -13.47
N GLU A 47 -2.22 -24.25 -14.68
CA GLU A 47 -1.39 -23.15 -15.16
C GLU A 47 -2.24 -21.93 -15.51
N GLU A 48 -3.41 -22.14 -16.11
CA GLU A 48 -4.40 -21.10 -16.33
C GLU A 48 -4.82 -20.48 -14.98
N VAL A 49 -5.06 -21.28 -13.94
CA VAL A 49 -5.41 -20.79 -12.59
C VAL A 49 -4.30 -19.94 -11.98
N ARG A 50 -3.04 -20.35 -12.11
CA ARG A 50 -1.88 -19.59 -11.58
C ARG A 50 -1.67 -18.25 -12.29
N THR A 51 -1.86 -18.23 -13.60
CA THR A 51 -1.53 -17.06 -14.44
C THR A 51 -2.69 -16.09 -14.61
N TRP A 52 -3.92 -16.50 -14.28
CA TRP A 52 -5.10 -15.67 -14.45
C TRP A 52 -5.09 -14.41 -13.56
N PRO A 53 -5.41 -13.23 -14.12
CA PRO A 53 -5.37 -11.97 -13.38
C PRO A 53 -6.50 -11.89 -12.35
N ARG A 54 -6.23 -12.32 -11.12
CA ARG A 54 -7.20 -12.37 -10.02
C ARG A 54 -7.77 -10.97 -9.68
N PRO A 55 -9.10 -10.76 -9.77
CA PRO A 55 -9.73 -9.51 -9.35
C PRO A 55 -9.64 -9.30 -7.84
N GLY A 56 -9.37 -8.06 -7.42
CA GLY A 56 -9.38 -7.68 -6.01
C GLY A 56 -8.25 -8.28 -5.16
N ALA A 57 -7.24 -8.92 -5.77
CA ALA A 57 -6.03 -9.30 -5.05
C ALA A 57 -5.35 -8.08 -4.39
N GLY A 58 -5.60 -6.87 -4.93
CA GLY A 58 -4.94 -5.65 -4.49
C GLY A 58 -3.43 -5.76 -4.70
N ARG A 59 -2.71 -4.63 -4.68
CA ARG A 59 -1.28 -4.73 -4.40
C ARG A 59 -1.20 -5.02 -2.90
N SER A 60 -1.15 -6.29 -2.51
CA SER A 60 -0.99 -6.63 -1.10
C SER A 60 0.30 -5.99 -0.58
N ARG A 61 0.37 -5.68 0.72
CA ARG A 61 1.64 -5.30 1.37
C ARG A 61 2.75 -6.34 1.14
N SER A 62 2.37 -7.60 0.94
CA SER A 62 3.26 -8.72 0.60
C SER A 62 3.65 -8.80 -0.88
N GLY A 63 3.06 -7.96 -1.74
CA GLY A 63 3.36 -7.85 -3.18
C GLY A 63 4.24 -6.65 -3.52
N ALA A 64 4.75 -5.93 -2.52
CA ALA A 64 5.83 -5.00 -2.73
C ALA A 64 7.08 -5.83 -3.07
N GLY A 65 7.34 -6.09 -4.36
CA GLY A 65 8.62 -6.64 -4.77
C GLY A 65 9.77 -5.72 -4.32
N PRO A 66 11.04 -6.13 -4.46
CA PRO A 66 12.19 -5.38 -3.93
C PRO A 66 12.21 -3.88 -4.31
N GLN A 67 11.72 -3.52 -5.50
CA GLN A 67 11.61 -2.14 -5.94
C GLN A 67 10.59 -1.31 -5.12
N ALA A 68 9.46 -1.90 -4.76
CA ALA A 68 8.46 -1.23 -3.94
C ALA A 68 8.91 -1.12 -2.47
N GLU A 69 9.63 -2.12 -1.94
CA GLU A 69 10.26 -2.02 -0.63
C GLU A 69 11.32 -0.92 -0.58
N ALA A 70 12.17 -0.83 -1.62
CA ALA A 70 13.17 0.24 -1.73
C ALA A 70 12.52 1.63 -1.79
N LEU A 71 11.44 1.79 -2.57
CA LEU A 71 10.69 3.05 -2.62
C LEU A 71 10.08 3.41 -1.26
N LEU A 72 9.52 2.43 -0.54
CA LEU A 72 8.97 2.66 0.80
C LEU A 72 10.07 3.04 1.82
N ALA A 73 11.27 2.46 1.70
CA ALA A 73 12.42 2.85 2.51
C ALA A 73 12.84 4.31 2.22
N GLU A 74 12.94 4.69 0.94
CA GLU A 74 13.24 6.08 0.54
C GLU A 74 12.18 7.05 1.08
N MET A 75 10.89 6.69 1.01
CA MET A 75 9.81 7.49 1.59
C MET A 75 9.98 7.69 3.11
N ALA A 76 10.42 6.65 3.83
CA ALA A 76 10.66 6.72 5.27
C ALA A 76 11.86 7.63 5.61
N GLU A 77 12.94 7.54 4.84
CA GLU A 77 14.11 8.42 4.98
C GLU A 77 13.74 9.89 4.75
N VAL A 78 12.98 10.18 3.70
CA VAL A 78 12.48 11.54 3.42
C VAL A 78 11.60 12.05 4.55
N ALA A 79 10.72 11.19 5.11
CA ALA A 79 9.89 11.57 6.25
C ALA A 79 10.73 11.92 7.48
N ALA A 80 11.74 11.11 7.81
CA ALA A 80 12.67 11.40 8.91
C ALA A 80 13.38 12.74 8.71
N ARG A 81 13.84 13.01 7.48
CA ARG A 81 14.49 14.29 7.14
C ARG A 81 13.54 15.48 7.30
N ILE A 82 12.27 15.32 6.91
CA ILE A 82 11.26 16.36 7.10
C ILE A 82 11.05 16.64 8.60
N ASP A 83 11.05 15.62 9.46
CA ASP A 83 10.87 15.79 10.90
C ASP A 83 12.07 16.46 11.58
N GLU A 84 13.30 16.16 11.14
CA GLU A 84 14.50 16.90 11.54
C GLU A 84 14.38 18.40 11.20
N LEU A 85 13.97 18.69 9.96
CA LEU A 85 13.82 20.07 9.50
C LEU A 85 12.70 20.80 10.25
N ARG A 86 11.60 20.12 10.57
CA ARG A 86 10.52 20.68 11.41
C ARG A 86 11.03 21.00 12.82
N THR A 87 11.80 20.11 13.42
CA THR A 87 12.44 20.35 14.73
C THR A 87 13.36 21.56 14.66
N ARG A 88 14.20 21.67 13.64
CA ARG A 88 15.09 22.83 13.47
C ARG A 88 14.32 24.13 13.26
N GLN A 89 13.24 24.10 12.47
CA GLN A 89 12.36 25.27 12.31
C GLN A 89 11.76 25.71 13.65
N GLN A 90 11.32 24.76 14.48
CA GLN A 90 10.78 25.07 15.81
C GLN A 90 11.83 25.74 16.71
N GLN A 91 13.06 25.19 16.75
CA GLN A 91 14.17 25.79 17.52
C GLN A 91 14.45 27.22 17.08
N LEU A 92 14.52 27.48 15.78
CA LEU A 92 14.73 28.84 15.24
C LEU A 92 13.58 29.79 15.61
N LEU A 93 12.34 29.30 15.64
CA LEU A 93 11.20 30.09 16.13
C LEU A 93 11.36 30.42 17.62
N CYS A 94 11.77 29.47 18.47
CA CYS A 94 12.04 29.73 19.88
C CYS A 94 13.18 30.74 20.07
N GLU A 95 14.30 30.58 19.35
CA GLU A 95 15.44 31.51 19.37
C GLU A 95 14.98 32.92 18.95
N GLY A 96 14.19 33.03 17.87
CA GLY A 96 13.63 34.30 17.43
C GLY A 96 12.69 34.94 18.45
N LYS A 97 11.85 34.15 19.14
CA LYS A 97 11.00 34.61 20.25
C LYS A 97 11.85 35.18 21.39
N GLN A 98 12.93 34.50 21.77
CA GLN A 98 13.86 34.95 22.82
C GLN A 98 14.57 36.26 22.46
N LEU A 99 14.85 36.47 21.17
CA LEU A 99 15.39 37.72 20.63
C LEU A 99 14.33 38.83 20.46
N GLY A 100 13.05 38.56 20.78
CA GLY A 100 11.97 39.53 20.67
C GLY A 100 11.48 39.78 19.24
N LEU A 101 11.71 38.84 18.30
CA LEU A 101 11.25 38.99 16.93
C LEU A 101 9.73 38.87 16.80
N GLU A 102 9.16 39.66 15.90
CA GLU A 102 7.73 39.64 15.58
C GLU A 102 7.28 38.31 14.94
N ILE A 103 6.18 37.75 15.44
CA ILE A 103 5.66 36.45 14.97
C ILE A 103 5.36 36.44 13.47
N ARG A 104 4.90 37.56 12.91
CA ARG A 104 4.58 37.68 11.48
C ARG A 104 5.85 37.65 10.62
N ALA A 105 6.94 38.23 11.10
CA ALA A 105 8.22 38.21 10.42
C ALA A 105 8.81 36.79 10.43
N MET A 106 8.79 36.13 11.58
CA MET A 106 9.25 34.75 11.73
C MET A 106 8.42 33.75 10.89
N ALA A 107 7.09 33.89 10.89
CA ALA A 107 6.20 33.06 10.08
C ALA A 107 6.46 33.22 8.57
N ARG A 108 6.64 34.47 8.10
CA ARG A 108 7.00 34.77 6.71
C ARG A 108 8.35 34.15 6.33
N ALA A 109 9.37 34.30 7.18
CA ALA A 109 10.70 33.72 6.94
C ALA A 109 10.65 32.19 6.87
N SER A 110 9.84 31.56 7.73
CA SER A 110 9.64 30.11 7.78
C SER A 110 8.64 29.58 6.73
N ARG A 111 8.04 30.47 5.91
CA ARG A 111 7.00 30.16 4.92
C ARG A 111 5.80 29.40 5.49
N ILE A 112 5.38 29.76 6.70
CA ILE A 112 4.20 29.20 7.36
C ILE A 112 3.22 30.30 7.74
N SER A 113 2.00 29.92 8.08
CA SER A 113 1.02 30.87 8.62
C SER A 113 1.44 31.34 10.03
N PRO A 114 1.04 32.55 10.47
CA PRO A 114 1.23 32.98 11.85
C PRO A 114 0.62 32.01 12.88
N GLN A 115 -0.54 31.42 12.57
CA GLN A 115 -1.19 30.44 13.45
C GLN A 115 -0.35 29.16 13.61
N THR A 116 0.27 28.69 12.53
CA THR A 116 1.21 27.56 12.57
C THR A 116 2.46 27.92 13.39
N ALA A 117 2.96 29.15 13.27
CA ALA A 117 4.10 29.60 14.06
C ALA A 117 3.75 29.63 15.56
N TYR A 118 2.57 30.12 15.94
CA TYR A 118 2.09 30.07 17.33
C TYR A 118 2.02 28.65 17.87
N GLY A 119 1.36 27.73 17.16
CA GLY A 119 1.25 26.34 17.63
C GLY A 119 2.59 25.60 17.75
N ARG A 120 3.65 26.07 17.08
CA ARG A 120 5.02 25.53 17.24
C ARG A 120 5.79 26.16 18.39
N LEU A 121 5.36 27.33 18.85
CA LEU A 121 5.94 28.01 20.03
C LEU A 121 5.33 27.50 21.34
N ASP A 122 4.28 26.67 21.30
CA ASP A 122 3.71 26.01 22.47
C ASP A 122 4.75 25.02 23.05
N GLY A 123 5.53 25.47 24.04
CA GLY A 123 6.64 24.71 24.63
C GLY A 123 7.99 25.42 24.58
N CYS A 124 8.07 26.58 23.91
CA CYS A 124 9.04 27.62 24.22
C CYS A 124 8.43 28.57 25.28
#